data_AF-A0A959DEM4-F1
#
_entry.id   AF-A0A959DEM4-F1
#
_cell.length_a   1.000
_cell.length_b   1.000
_cell.length_c   1.000
_cell.angle_alpha   90.00
_cell.angle_beta   90.00
_cell.angle_gamma   90.00
#
_symmetry.space_group_name_H-M   'P 1'
#
loop_
_entity.id
_entity.type
_entity.pdbx_description
1 polymer ?
#
loop_
_entity_poly.entity_id
_entity_poly.type
_entity_poly.pdbx_seq_one_letter_code
_entity_poly.pdbx_strand_id
1 'polypeptide(L)'
;MGVLAIFMIVILAAGIFPLSLYLVRTMQEEKPREGRTLDEELTRPVIKDDAFEWWEAQRGAFNRSLLFVGLMVVVLYYGIIHTGLGKYRFAAFEFNWWALFFQGVLYLIYMGIANLLYNAGLIVESMRKPAAVKAFRRRAYQLIFWSGMAAPFLFLLGLVFF
;
A
#
# COMPACT_ATOMS: atom_id res chain seq x y z
N MET A 1 -15.49 4.75 18.42
CA MET A 1 -14.01 4.65 18.45
C MET A 1 -13.46 3.36 17.78
N GLY A 2 -14.19 2.25 17.72
CA GLY A 2 -13.64 0.96 17.24
C GLY A 2 -13.39 0.82 15.73
N VAL A 3 -14.32 1.20 14.86
CA VAL A 3 -14.25 0.90 13.41
C VAL A 3 -13.11 1.64 12.70
N LEU A 4 -12.89 2.91 13.05
CA LEU A 4 -11.83 3.73 12.45
C LEU A 4 -10.43 3.24 12.84
N ALA A 5 -10.26 2.82 14.10
CA ALA A 5 -9.02 2.24 14.59
C ALA A 5 -8.74 0.88 13.92
N ILE A 6 -9.75 0.03 13.79
CA ILE A 6 -9.64 -1.26 13.08
C ILE A 6 -9.28 -1.02 11.61
N PHE A 7 -9.91 -0.06 10.93
CA PHE A 7 -9.58 0.30 9.55
C PHE A 7 -8.11 0.74 9.40
N MET A 8 -7.66 1.64 10.28
CA MET A 8 -6.26 2.09 10.30
C MET A 8 -5.31 0.90 10.56
N ILE A 9 -5.64 0.00 11.50
CA ILE A 9 -4.84 -1.19 11.81
C ILE A 9 -4.80 -2.13 10.61
N VAL A 10 -5.92 -2.36 9.91
CA VAL A 10 -5.96 -3.21 8.70
C VAL A 10 -5.13 -2.60 7.59
N ILE A 11 -5.20 -1.28 7.38
CA ILE A 11 -4.38 -0.57 6.38
C ILE A 11 -2.89 -0.70 6.72
N LEU A 12 -2.52 -0.42 7.96
CA LEU A 12 -1.14 -0.48 8.42
C LEU A 12 -0.62 -1.92 8.39
N ALA A 13 -1.41 -2.90 8.82
CA ALA A 13 -1.04 -4.31 8.76
C ALA A 13 -0.92 -4.78 7.31
N ALA A 14 -1.92 -4.54 6.46
CA ALA A 14 -1.89 -4.97 5.06
C ALA A 14 -0.75 -4.30 4.28
N GLY A 15 -0.43 -3.02 4.54
CA GLY A 15 0.63 -2.29 3.84
C GLY A 15 2.04 -2.51 4.41
N ILE A 16 2.19 -2.40 5.73
CA ILE A 16 3.51 -2.42 6.41
C ILE A 16 4.00 -3.85 6.58
N PHE A 17 3.12 -4.81 6.88
CA PHE A 17 3.55 -6.18 7.20
C PHE A 17 4.18 -6.92 6.00
N PRO A 18 3.63 -6.88 4.77
CA PRO A 18 4.26 -7.54 3.63
C PRO A 18 5.57 -6.86 3.23
N LEU A 19 5.62 -5.52 3.34
CA LEU A 19 6.82 -4.76 3.07
C LEU A 19 7.91 -5.07 4.11
N SER A 20 7.58 -5.12 5.40
CA SER A 20 8.53 -5.42 6.47
C SER A 20 9.03 -6.87 6.41
N LEU A 21 8.16 -7.84 6.09
CA LEU A 21 8.57 -9.23 5.84
C LEU A 21 9.51 -9.34 4.65
N TYR A 22 9.20 -8.66 3.54
CA TYR A 22 10.08 -8.63 2.37
C TYR A 22 11.43 -8.02 2.72
N LEU A 23 11.45 -6.94 3.50
CA LEU A 23 12.69 -6.33 3.98
C LEU A 23 13.53 -7.31 4.81
N VAL A 24 12.94 -7.92 5.83
CA VAL A 24 13.65 -8.87 6.71
C VAL A 24 14.18 -10.06 5.92
N ARG A 25 13.36 -10.63 5.03
CA ARG A 25 13.77 -11.77 4.20
C ARG A 25 14.92 -11.40 3.30
N THR A 26 14.81 -10.25 2.64
CA THR A 26 15.87 -9.83 1.73
C THR A 26 17.16 -9.53 2.49
N MET A 27 17.11 -9.04 3.75
CA MET A 27 18.28 -8.91 4.64
C MET A 27 18.95 -10.26 4.94
N GLN A 28 18.19 -11.32 5.14
CA GLN A 28 18.73 -12.66 5.40
C GLN A 28 19.41 -13.30 4.17
N GLU A 29 19.00 -12.90 2.96
CA GLU A 29 19.54 -13.43 1.71
C GLU A 29 20.89 -12.80 1.30
N GLU A 30 21.31 -11.68 1.91
CA GLU A 30 22.66 -11.13 1.73
C GLU A 30 23.67 -11.79 2.67
N LYS A 31 24.31 -12.87 2.20
CA LYS A 31 25.56 -13.34 2.81
C LYS A 31 26.59 -12.19 2.85
N PRO A 32 27.39 -12.06 3.93
CA PRO A 32 28.47 -11.08 3.97
C PRO A 32 29.43 -11.34 2.80
N ARG A 33 29.54 -10.37 1.90
CA ARG A 33 30.55 -10.41 0.84
C ARG A 33 31.87 -9.98 1.45
N GLU A 34 32.62 -10.94 1.99
CA GLU A 34 34.07 -10.80 2.12
C GLU A 34 34.66 -10.49 0.73
N GLY A 35 35.34 -9.36 0.60
CA GLY A 35 36.21 -9.09 -0.54
C GLY A 35 35.73 -8.09 -1.61
N ARG A 36 35.06 -6.99 -1.23
CA ARG A 36 34.87 -5.86 -2.15
C ARG A 36 35.76 -4.69 -1.72
N THR A 37 36.66 -4.24 -2.61
CA THR A 37 37.60 -3.15 -2.31
C THR A 37 36.85 -1.81 -2.30
N LEU A 38 37.21 -0.91 -1.36
CA LEU A 38 36.57 0.42 -1.21
C LEU A 38 36.55 1.22 -2.52
N ASP A 39 37.52 0.98 -3.40
CA ASP A 39 37.71 1.70 -4.66
C ASP A 39 36.62 1.38 -5.70
N GLU A 40 36.07 0.16 -5.70
CA GLU A 40 34.93 -0.24 -6.53
C GLU A 40 33.61 0.41 -6.05
N GLU A 41 33.53 0.75 -4.77
CA GLU A 41 32.33 1.35 -4.18
C GLU A 41 32.30 2.88 -4.40
N LEU A 42 33.47 3.52 -4.45
CA LEU A 42 33.62 4.95 -4.74
C LEU A 42 33.42 5.30 -6.22
N THR A 43 33.70 4.38 -7.14
CA THR A 43 33.59 4.61 -8.59
C THR A 43 32.21 4.31 -9.17
N ARG A 44 31.26 3.80 -8.38
CA ARG A 44 29.88 3.66 -8.87
C ARG A 44 29.26 5.03 -9.08
N PRO A 45 28.81 5.37 -10.31
CA PRO A 45 28.03 6.59 -10.50
C PRO A 45 26.83 6.53 -9.58
N VAL A 46 26.59 7.60 -8.83
CA VAL A 46 25.47 7.69 -7.88
C VAL A 46 24.17 7.60 -8.68
N ILE A 47 23.62 6.38 -8.76
CA ILE A 47 22.34 6.01 -9.38
C ILE A 47 21.18 6.56 -8.50
N LYS A 48 21.18 7.86 -8.19
CA LYS A 48 20.06 8.51 -7.48
C LYS A 48 18.94 8.85 -8.45
N ASP A 49 19.30 9.30 -9.65
CA ASP A 49 18.35 9.81 -10.64
C ASP A 49 17.48 8.67 -11.21
N ASP A 50 18.06 7.53 -11.56
CA ASP A 50 17.31 6.38 -12.08
C ASP A 50 16.37 5.72 -11.05
N ALA A 51 16.70 5.75 -9.75
CA ALA A 51 15.81 5.23 -8.72
C ALA A 51 14.58 6.11 -8.55
N PHE A 52 14.80 7.41 -8.35
CA PHE A 52 13.72 8.37 -8.19
C PHE A 52 12.80 8.40 -9.42
N GLU A 53 13.38 8.47 -10.63
CA GLU A 53 12.61 8.47 -11.89
C GLU A 53 11.75 7.22 -12.03
N TRP A 54 12.28 6.04 -11.71
CA TRP A 54 11.53 4.81 -11.80
C TRP A 54 10.32 4.80 -10.85
N TRP A 55 10.54 5.16 -9.58
CA TRP A 55 9.46 5.22 -8.59
C TRP A 55 8.43 6.31 -8.92
N GLU A 56 8.85 7.45 -9.46
CA GLU A 56 7.93 8.52 -9.87
C GLU A 56 7.08 8.09 -11.07
N ALA A 57 7.68 7.42 -12.06
CA ALA A 57 6.97 6.93 -13.25
C ALA A 57 5.81 5.98 -12.90
N GLN A 58 5.94 5.20 -11.82
CA GLN A 58 4.90 4.26 -11.39
C GLN A 58 3.85 4.89 -10.46
N ARG A 59 4.13 6.05 -9.85
CA ARG A 59 3.25 6.69 -8.86
C ARG A 59 1.91 7.10 -9.45
N GLY A 60 1.90 7.59 -10.68
CA GLY A 60 0.66 7.96 -11.37
C GLY A 60 -0.28 6.76 -11.57
N ALA A 61 0.26 5.60 -11.96
CA ALA A 61 -0.51 4.37 -12.12
C ALA A 61 -1.05 3.86 -10.77
N PHE A 62 -0.24 3.94 -9.71
CA PHE A 62 -0.64 3.59 -8.36
C PHE A 62 -1.81 4.44 -7.86
N ASN A 63 -1.72 5.77 -7.96
CA ASN A 63 -2.77 6.68 -7.49
C ASN A 63 -4.07 6.57 -8.29
N ARG A 64 -4.00 6.38 -9.61
CA ARG A 64 -5.20 6.11 -10.42
C ARG A 64 -5.87 4.79 -10.04
N SER A 65 -5.07 3.77 -9.73
CA SER A 65 -5.59 2.47 -9.30
C SER A 65 -6.26 2.56 -7.94
N LEU A 66 -5.68 3.31 -6.99
CA LEU A 66 -6.32 3.60 -5.70
C LEU A 66 -7.66 4.29 -5.93
N LEU A 67 -7.70 5.38 -6.72
CA LEU A 67 -8.96 6.07 -7.00
C LEU A 67 -10.03 5.13 -7.58
N PHE A 68 -9.65 4.28 -8.53
CA PHE A 68 -10.55 3.28 -9.11
C PHE A 68 -11.05 2.28 -8.06
N VAL A 69 -10.17 1.76 -7.20
CA VAL A 69 -10.53 0.87 -6.10
C VAL A 69 -11.48 1.53 -5.11
N GLY A 70 -11.27 2.81 -4.77
CA GLY A 70 -12.18 3.56 -3.91
C GLY A 70 -13.60 3.61 -4.48
N LEU A 71 -13.72 3.93 -5.77
CA LEU A 71 -15.01 3.93 -6.47
C LEU A 71 -15.66 2.54 -6.47
N MET A 72 -14.88 1.49 -6.76
CA MET A 72 -15.37 0.10 -6.74
C MET A 72 -15.88 -0.32 -5.36
N VAL A 73 -15.17 0.01 -4.29
CA VAL A 73 -15.60 -0.31 -2.92
C VAL A 73 -16.89 0.40 -2.55
N VAL A 74 -17.07 1.67 -2.98
CA VAL A 74 -18.33 2.40 -2.78
C VAL A 74 -19.48 1.68 -3.48
N VAL A 75 -19.31 1.31 -4.76
CA VAL A 75 -20.34 0.57 -5.52
C VAL A 75 -20.68 -0.75 -4.86
N LEU A 76 -19.68 -1.53 -4.44
CA LEU A 76 -19.88 -2.81 -3.77
C LEU A 76 -20.59 -2.64 -2.42
N TYR A 77 -20.20 -1.65 -1.63
CA TYR A 77 -20.84 -1.34 -0.36
C TYR A 77 -22.33 -1.07 -0.53
N TYR A 78 -22.71 -0.25 -1.52
CA TYR A 78 -24.12 0.01 -1.82
C TYR A 78 -24.85 -1.24 -2.33
N GLY A 79 -24.21 -2.03 -3.20
CA GLY A 79 -24.77 -3.30 -3.68
C GLY A 79 -25.07 -4.29 -2.54
N ILE A 80 -24.17 -4.40 -1.57
CA ILE A 80 -24.34 -5.25 -0.38
C ILE A 80 -25.55 -4.80 0.45
N ILE A 81 -25.67 -3.50 0.72
CA ILE A 81 -26.82 -2.94 1.46
C ILE A 81 -28.13 -3.23 0.73
N HIS A 82 -28.18 -2.96 -0.58
CA HIS A 82 -29.42 -3.06 -1.35
C HIS A 82 -29.89 -4.52 -1.57
N THR A 83 -28.95 -5.45 -1.72
CA THR A 83 -29.28 -6.89 -1.84
C THR A 83 -29.70 -7.53 -0.51
N GLY A 84 -29.56 -6.81 0.61
CA GLY A 84 -29.90 -7.32 1.94
C GLY A 84 -28.90 -8.33 2.50
N LEU A 85 -27.75 -8.51 1.84
CA LEU A 85 -26.59 -9.20 2.39
C LEU A 85 -26.08 -8.37 3.58
N GLY A 86 -26.58 -8.63 4.78
CA GLY A 86 -26.22 -7.88 6.00
C GLY A 86 -27.32 -7.02 6.62
N LYS A 87 -28.61 -7.32 6.35
CA LYS A 87 -29.80 -6.63 6.91
C LYS A 87 -29.74 -6.28 8.41
N TYR A 88 -29.02 -7.04 9.23
CA TYR A 88 -28.90 -6.79 10.67
C TYR A 88 -27.68 -5.94 11.08
N ARG A 89 -26.64 -5.83 10.24
CA ARG A 89 -25.38 -5.14 10.56
C ARG A 89 -25.29 -3.74 9.96
N PHE A 90 -25.92 -3.53 8.80
CA PHE A 90 -25.97 -2.21 8.15
C PHE A 90 -27.20 -1.40 8.55
N ALA A 91 -28.05 -1.88 9.46
CA ALA A 91 -29.24 -1.17 9.93
C ALA A 91 -28.92 0.21 10.57
N ALA A 92 -27.68 0.41 11.03
CA ALA A 92 -27.21 1.69 11.55
C ALA A 92 -26.71 2.67 10.47
N PHE A 93 -26.58 2.23 9.22
CA PHE A 93 -26.08 3.04 8.11
C PHE A 93 -27.25 3.42 7.19
N GLU A 94 -27.97 4.46 7.57
CA GLU A 94 -28.83 5.17 6.63
C GLU A 94 -27.97 5.85 5.57
N PHE A 95 -28.35 5.72 4.30
CA PHE A 95 -27.71 6.46 3.22
C PHE A 95 -27.95 7.96 3.44
N ASN A 96 -26.90 8.66 3.84
CA ASN A 96 -26.91 10.10 4.01
C ASN A 96 -25.74 10.69 3.21
N TRP A 97 -25.99 11.78 2.47
CA TRP A 97 -24.97 12.52 1.73
C TRP A 97 -23.77 12.91 2.61
N TRP A 98 -24.01 13.20 3.89
CA TRP A 98 -22.94 13.45 4.85
C TRP A 98 -22.06 12.22 5.10
N ALA A 99 -22.65 11.03 5.22
CA ALA A 99 -21.91 9.79 5.39
C ALA A 99 -21.04 9.48 4.17
N LEU A 100 -21.57 9.69 2.96
CA LEU A 100 -20.80 9.55 1.72
C LEU A 100 -19.64 10.55 1.65
N PHE A 101 -19.89 11.81 2.03
CA PHE A 101 -18.84 12.83 2.10
C PHE A 101 -17.72 12.44 3.09
N PHE A 102 -18.07 12.07 4.33
CA PHE A 102 -17.09 11.65 5.33
C PHE A 102 -16.31 10.40 4.89
N GLN A 103 -16.98 9.44 4.25
CA GLN A 103 -16.32 8.26 3.68
C GLN A 103 -15.31 8.64 2.58
N GLY A 104 -15.67 9.60 1.72
CA GLY A 104 -14.75 10.19 0.75
C GLY A 104 -13.52 10.82 1.40
N VAL A 105 -13.71 11.63 2.45
CA VAL A 105 -12.60 12.23 3.21
C VAL A 105 -11.70 11.17 3.84
N LEU A 106 -12.27 10.15 4.48
CA LEU A 106 -11.51 9.04 5.05
C LEU A 106 -10.72 8.28 3.99
N TYR A 107 -11.31 8.10 2.81
CA TYR A 107 -10.63 7.45 1.69
C TYR A 107 -9.44 8.28 1.18
N LEU A 108 -9.56 9.61 1.11
CA LEU A 108 -8.45 10.50 0.77
C LEU A 108 -7.31 10.43 1.79
N ILE A 109 -7.63 10.37 3.09
CA ILE A 109 -6.64 10.15 4.15
C ILE A 109 -5.92 8.82 3.93
N TYR A 110 -6.67 7.75 3.63
CA TYR A 110 -6.10 6.45 3.29
C TYR A 110 -5.17 6.52 2.07
N MET A 111 -5.57 7.21 0.99
CA MET A 111 -4.70 7.43 -0.17
C MET A 111 -3.42 8.16 0.21
N GLY A 112 -3.50 9.16 1.09
CA GLY A 112 -2.33 9.85 1.64
C GLY A 112 -1.38 8.89 2.36
N ILE A 113 -1.90 8.05 3.25
CA ILE A 113 -1.12 7.03 3.95
C ILE A 113 -0.49 6.03 2.97
N ALA A 114 -1.25 5.58 1.96
CA ALA A 114 -0.75 4.68 0.94
C ALA A 114 0.40 5.31 0.13
N ASN A 115 0.34 6.62 -0.16
CA ASN A 115 1.43 7.36 -0.79
C ASN A 115 2.66 7.51 0.14
N LEU A 116 2.46 7.66 1.45
CA LEU A 116 3.57 7.66 2.41
C LEU A 116 4.27 6.28 2.45
N LEU A 117 3.49 5.19 2.47
CA LEU A 117 4.02 3.83 2.40
C LEU A 117 4.72 3.55 1.07
N TYR A 118 4.23 4.12 -0.03
CA TYR A 118 4.88 4.04 -1.33
C TYR A 118 6.32 4.58 -1.30
N ASN A 119 6.54 5.68 -0.59
CA ASN A 119 7.88 6.28 -0.44
C ASN A 119 8.86 5.37 0.31
N ALA A 120 8.37 4.42 1.11
CA ALA A 120 9.23 3.45 1.77
C ALA A 120 10.01 2.59 0.75
N GLY A 121 9.45 2.31 -0.43
CA GLY A 121 10.16 1.58 -1.50
C GLY A 121 11.44 2.31 -1.96
N LEU A 122 11.34 3.62 -2.19
CA LEU A 122 12.48 4.48 -2.55
C LEU A 122 13.50 4.59 -1.41
N ILE A 123 13.02 4.80 -0.18
CA ILE A 123 13.88 4.91 1.00
C ILE A 123 14.70 3.62 1.18
N VAL A 124 14.04 2.46 1.10
CA VAL A 124 14.69 1.15 1.23
C VAL A 124 15.73 0.94 0.13
N GLU A 125 15.40 1.26 -1.13
CA GLU A 125 16.36 1.13 -2.22
C GLU A 125 17.61 1.98 -1.97
N SER A 126 17.41 3.21 -1.51
CA SER A 126 18.51 4.16 -1.25
C SER A 126 19.40 3.71 -0.08
N MET A 127 18.83 3.10 0.95
CA MET A 127 19.58 2.56 2.10
C MET A 127 20.33 1.29 1.74
N ARG A 128 19.72 0.40 0.93
CA ARG A 128 20.21 -0.97 0.74
C ARG A 128 21.05 -1.18 -0.50
N LYS A 129 20.91 -0.34 -1.53
CA LYS A 129 21.61 -0.46 -2.82
C LYS A 129 21.60 -1.90 -3.37
N PRO A 130 20.41 -2.49 -3.60
CA PRO A 130 20.27 -3.92 -3.89
C PRO A 130 21.07 -4.34 -5.12
N ALA A 131 21.73 -5.50 -5.05
CA ALA A 131 22.55 -6.02 -6.15
C ALA A 131 21.75 -6.25 -7.46
N ALA A 132 20.46 -6.61 -7.35
CA ALA A 132 19.53 -6.81 -8.46
C ALA A 132 18.43 -5.74 -8.47
N VAL A 133 18.80 -4.48 -8.72
CA VAL A 133 17.93 -3.29 -8.64
C VAL A 133 16.58 -3.45 -9.35
N LYS A 134 16.58 -3.90 -10.62
CA LYS A 134 15.34 -4.07 -11.40
C LYS A 134 14.38 -5.09 -10.77
N ALA A 135 14.91 -6.21 -10.26
CA ALA A 135 14.10 -7.26 -9.64
C ALA A 135 13.55 -6.80 -8.28
N PHE A 136 14.35 -6.07 -7.51
CA PHE A 136 13.92 -5.45 -6.25
C PHE A 136 12.77 -4.47 -6.49
N ARG A 137 12.98 -3.47 -7.36
CA ARG A 137 11.98 -2.43 -7.69
C ARG A 137 10.64 -3.04 -8.06
N ARG A 138 10.63 -4.00 -8.98
CA ARG A 138 9.40 -4.67 -9.44
C ARG A 138 8.66 -5.39 -8.31
N ARG A 139 9.37 -6.15 -7.47
CA ARG A 139 8.77 -6.89 -6.36
C ARG A 139 8.25 -5.97 -5.27
N ALA A 140 9.05 -4.98 -4.88
CA ALA A 140 8.67 -3.99 -3.88
C ALA A 140 7.44 -3.19 -4.33
N TYR A 141 7.43 -2.72 -5.59
CA TYR A 141 6.26 -2.05 -6.16
C TYR A 141 5.02 -2.95 -6.18
N GLN A 142 5.14 -4.21 -6.63
CA GLN A 142 4.02 -5.14 -6.64
C GLN A 142 3.45 -5.36 -5.23
N LEU A 143 4.30 -5.53 -4.23
CA LEU A 143 3.87 -5.69 -2.84
C LEU A 143 3.12 -4.45 -2.36
N ILE A 144 3.69 -3.27 -2.52
CA ILE A 144 3.04 -1.99 -2.13
C ILE A 144 1.72 -1.82 -2.88
N PHE A 145 1.73 -2.06 -4.20
CA PHE A 145 0.56 -1.92 -5.06
C PHE A 145 -0.58 -2.82 -4.60
N TRP A 146 -0.36 -4.13 -4.52
CA TRP A 146 -1.40 -5.09 -4.14
C TRP A 146 -1.87 -4.91 -2.71
N SER A 147 -0.95 -4.59 -1.80
CA SER A 147 -1.30 -4.30 -0.39
C SER A 147 -2.20 -3.08 -0.27
N GLY A 148 -1.87 -2.02 -1.02
CA GLY A 148 -2.73 -0.86 -1.17
C GLY A 148 -4.11 -1.29 -1.68
N MET A 149 -4.18 -1.87 -2.88
CA MET A 149 -5.46 -2.22 -3.50
C MET A 149 -6.32 -3.16 -2.66
N ALA A 150 -5.74 -4.10 -1.91
CA ALA A 150 -6.48 -5.08 -1.13
C ALA A 150 -7.12 -4.48 0.14
N ALA A 151 -6.48 -3.51 0.79
CA ALA A 151 -6.92 -3.01 2.10
C ALA A 151 -8.37 -2.47 2.12
N PRO A 152 -8.83 -1.66 1.14
CA PRO A 152 -10.22 -1.21 1.07
C PRO A 152 -11.24 -2.35 0.96
N PHE A 153 -10.93 -3.41 0.21
CA PHE A 153 -11.81 -4.59 0.09
C PHE A 153 -11.81 -5.42 1.37
N LEU A 154 -10.65 -5.59 2.02
CA LEU A 154 -10.58 -6.29 3.30
C LEU A 154 -11.39 -5.58 4.38
N PHE A 155 -11.40 -4.25 4.39
CA PHE A 155 -12.27 -3.48 5.27
C PHE A 155 -13.76 -3.73 4.97
N LEU A 156 -14.14 -3.71 3.69
CA LEU A 156 -15.51 -4.01 3.28
C LEU A 156 -15.93 -5.43 3.68
N LEU A 157 -15.08 -6.42 3.47
CA LEU A 157 -15.31 -7.80 3.92
C LEU A 157 -15.43 -7.88 5.44
N GLY A 158 -14.57 -7.16 6.17
CA GLY A 158 -14.63 -7.03 7.62
C GLY A 158 -16.01 -6.56 8.10
N LEU A 159 -16.58 -5.54 7.47
CA LEU A 159 -17.92 -5.04 7.79
C LEU A 159 -19.04 -6.05 7.50
N VAL A 160 -18.86 -6.92 6.52
CA VAL A 160 -19.85 -7.95 6.18
C VAL A 160 -19.80 -9.11 7.18
N PHE A 161 -18.60 -9.58 7.51
CA PHE A 161 -18.41 -10.83 8.25
C PHE A 161 -18.22 -10.66 9.77
N PHE A 162 -17.71 -9.52 10.25
CA PHE A 162 -17.41 -9.25 11.67
C PHE A 162 -18.20 -8.06 12.22
#